data_AF-A0A353VVK0-F1
#
_entry.id   AF-A0A353VVK0-F1
#
_cell.length_a   1.000
_cell.length_b   1.000
_cell.length_c   1.000
_cell.angle_alpha   90.00
_cell.angle_beta   90.00
_cell.angle_gamma   90.00
#
_symmetry.space_group_name_H-M   'P 1'
#
loop_
_entity.id
_entity.type
_entity.pdbx_description
1 polymer ?
#
loop_
_entity_poly.entity_id
_entity_poly.type
_entity_poly.pdbx_seq_one_letter_code
_entity_poly.pdbx_strand_id
1 'polypeptide(L)'
;MQQNNTHLIVGRFGGVYGIKGWLRISSFTRPSDNIFSYSPWLLELNGSWKEISLEEFQKRGERFFVKILGIDSPEDARQYINCDVAITSEQLPSLKKGEYYWRDLIN
;
A
#
# COMPACT_ATOMS: atom_id res chain seq x y z
N MET A 1 -8.13 -15.56 -24.68
CA MET A 1 -8.29 -14.21 -24.11
C MET A 1 -7.09 -13.99 -23.19
N GLN A 2 -6.09 -13.21 -23.63
CA GLN A 2 -4.89 -12.97 -22.84
C GLN A 2 -5.24 -11.86 -21.84
N GLN A 3 -5.61 -12.24 -20.61
CA GLN A 3 -5.77 -11.29 -19.53
C GLN A 3 -4.36 -10.79 -19.18
N ASN A 4 -3.95 -9.70 -19.81
CA ASN A 4 -2.72 -9.01 -19.47
C ASN A 4 -3.00 -8.24 -18.18
N ASN A 5 -2.93 -8.92 -17.03
CA ASN A 5 -2.91 -8.28 -15.72
C ASN A 5 -1.62 -7.46 -15.61
N THR A 6 -1.62 -6.27 -16.21
CA THR A 6 -0.54 -5.31 -16.08
C THR A 6 -0.61 -4.73 -14.68
N HIS A 7 0.15 -5.31 -13.76
CA HIS A 7 0.38 -4.75 -12.45
C HIS A 7 1.19 -3.45 -12.62
N LEU A 8 0.67 -2.37 -12.06
CA LEU A 8 1.28 -1.05 -12.13
C LEU A 8 1.92 -0.74 -10.79
N ILE A 9 3.24 -0.62 -10.77
CA ILE A 9 3.96 -0.24 -9.56
C ILE A 9 3.62 1.22 -9.23
N VAL A 10 2.96 1.42 -8.11
CA VAL A 10 2.52 2.74 -7.62
C VAL A 10 3.33 3.22 -6.43
N GLY A 11 4.12 2.35 -5.81
CA GLY A 11 5.01 2.71 -4.72
C GLY A 11 5.89 1.56 -4.28
N ARG A 12 6.66 1.80 -3.21
CA ARG A 12 7.54 0.80 -2.60
C ARG A 12 7.59 0.96 -1.09
N PHE A 13 7.58 -0.17 -0.38
CA PHE A 13 7.81 -0.18 1.05
C PHE A 13 9.29 0.05 1.40
N GLY A 14 9.49 0.94 2.36
CA GLY A 14 10.76 1.21 2.98
C GLY A 14 10.88 0.51 4.32
N GLY A 15 11.68 1.11 5.21
CA GLY A 15 11.93 0.55 6.55
C GLY A 15 10.69 0.48 7.43
N VAL A 16 10.75 -0.44 8.40
CA VAL A 16 9.78 -0.58 9.48
C VAL A 16 9.88 0.60 10.44
N TYR A 17 8.74 1.01 10.97
CA TYR A 17 8.60 2.11 11.91
C TYR A 17 7.87 1.62 13.18
N GLY A 18 8.43 1.94 14.35
CA GLY A 18 7.85 1.55 15.64
C GLY A 18 7.81 0.03 15.88
N ILE A 19 7.00 -0.36 16.87
CA ILE A 19 6.86 -1.75 17.32
C ILE A 19 5.56 -2.42 16.87
N LYS A 20 4.63 -1.67 16.28
CA LYS A 20 3.32 -2.16 15.83
C LYS A 20 3.30 -2.60 14.36
N GLY A 21 4.46 -2.94 13.80
CA GLY A 21 4.57 -3.38 12.40
C GLY A 21 4.30 -2.29 11.34
N TRP A 22 4.45 -0.99 11.65
CA TRP A 22 4.26 0.04 10.64
C TRP A 22 5.38 0.00 9.60
N LEU A 23 5.05 0.34 8.36
CA LEU A 23 5.99 0.40 7.25
C LEU A 23 5.94 1.79 6.63
N ARG A 24 7.13 2.35 6.39
CA ARG A 24 7.22 3.55 5.55
C ARG A 24 6.88 3.15 4.11
N ILE A 25 6.11 3.96 3.41
CA ILE A 25 5.88 3.79 1.96
C ILE A 25 6.33 5.03 1.19
N SER A 26 6.94 4.79 0.04
CA SER A 26 7.26 5.82 -0.94
C SER A 26 6.30 5.67 -2.11
N SER A 27 5.43 6.65 -2.30
CA SER A 27 4.49 6.71 -3.42
C SER A 27 5.18 7.22 -4.69
N PHE A 28 4.92 6.58 -5.82
CA PHE A 28 5.33 7.00 -7.16
C PHE A 28 4.18 7.65 -7.94
N THR A 29 2.97 7.67 -7.37
CA THR A 29 1.81 8.34 -7.95
C THR A 29 1.93 9.87 -7.90
N ARG A 30 1.21 10.56 -8.78
CA ARG A 30 1.03 12.01 -8.72
C ARG A 30 -0.47 12.33 -8.71
N PRO A 31 -1.04 12.93 -7.65
CA PRO A 31 -0.40 13.26 -6.36
C PRO A 31 0.05 12.02 -5.56
N SER A 32 0.99 12.21 -4.64
CA SER A 32 1.63 11.13 -3.88
C SER A 32 0.69 10.42 -2.90
N ASP A 33 -0.30 11.12 -2.35
CA ASP A 33 -1.36 10.53 -1.52
C ASP A 33 -2.37 9.67 -2.30
N ASN A 34 -2.37 9.72 -3.64
CA ASN A 34 -3.30 8.94 -4.44
C ASN A 34 -3.12 7.43 -4.26
N ILE A 35 -1.92 6.99 -3.87
CA ILE A 35 -1.64 5.58 -3.57
C ILE A 35 -2.61 4.98 -2.55
N PHE A 36 -3.07 5.75 -1.56
CA PHE A 36 -3.98 5.29 -0.49
C PHE A 36 -5.44 5.17 -0.94
N SER A 37 -5.77 5.70 -2.13
CA SER A 37 -7.11 5.56 -2.70
C SER A 37 -7.29 4.23 -3.43
N TYR A 38 -6.22 3.45 -3.63
CA TYR A 38 -6.29 2.14 -4.24
C TYR A 38 -6.38 1.04 -3.18
N SER A 39 -7.29 0.10 -3.39
CA SER A 39 -7.43 -1.10 -2.55
C SER A 39 -8.11 -2.21 -3.35
N PRO A 40 -7.69 -3.48 -3.21
CA PRO A 40 -6.52 -3.97 -2.45
C PRO A 40 -5.19 -3.58 -3.10
N TRP A 41 -4.09 -3.61 -2.35
CA TRP A 41 -2.74 -3.46 -2.91
C TRP A 41 -2.15 -4.82 -3.24
N LEU A 42 -1.29 -4.87 -4.25
CA LEU A 42 -0.58 -6.06 -4.66
C LEU A 42 0.89 -5.92 -4.27
N LEU A 43 1.43 -6.88 -3.53
CA LEU A 43 2.85 -6.94 -3.21
C LEU A 43 3.51 -8.07 -3.97
N GLU A 44 4.68 -7.79 -4.53
CA GLU A 44 5.52 -8.84 -5.08
C GLU A 44 6.30 -9.53 -3.94
N LEU A 45 5.97 -10.79 -3.69
CA LEU A 45 6.62 -11.66 -2.71
C LEU A 45 7.09 -12.93 -3.41
N ASN A 46 8.41 -13.17 -3.45
CA ASN A 46 9.00 -14.36 -4.07
C ASN A 46 8.51 -14.61 -5.52
N GLY A 47 8.32 -13.55 -6.30
CA GLY A 47 7.82 -13.64 -7.68
C GLY A 47 6.32 -13.93 -7.81
N SER A 48 5.57 -13.91 -6.70
CA SER A 48 4.11 -13.99 -6.69
C SER A 48 3.51 -12.68 -6.21
N TRP A 49 2.43 -12.25 -6.85
CA TRP A 49 1.65 -11.10 -6.42
C TRP A 49 0.66 -11.51 -5.35
N LYS A 50 0.73 -10.86 -4.19
CA LYS A 50 -0.17 -11.10 -3.06
C LYS A 50 -1.01 -9.87 -2.79
N GLU A 51 -2.32 -10.05 -2.79
CA GLU A 51 -3.27 -9.03 -2.39
C GLU A 51 -3.17 -8.80 -0.88
N ILE A 52 -3.04 -7.53 -0.50
CA ILE A 52 -3.06 -7.08 0.89
C ILE A 52 -4.08 -5.96 1.06
N SER A 53 -4.59 -5.88 2.28
CA SER A 53 -5.41 -4.76 2.73
C SER A 53 -4.63 -3.98 3.78
N LEU A 54 -4.75 -2.66 3.72
CA LEU A 54 -4.23 -1.81 4.77
C LEU A 54 -5.22 -1.80 5.93
N GLU A 55 -4.69 -1.97 7.14
CA GLU A 55 -5.45 -1.71 8.37
C GLU A 55 -5.53 -0.20 8.60
N GLU A 56 -4.40 0.49 8.40
CA GLU A 56 -4.27 1.91 8.75
C GLU A 56 -3.19 2.60 7.92
N PHE A 57 -3.28 3.91 7.75
CA PHE A 57 -2.21 4.71 7.16
C PHE A 57 -2.11 6.09 7.78
N GLN A 58 -0.91 6.68 7.75
CA GLN A 58 -0.62 7.98 8.31
C GLN A 58 0.34 8.76 7.41
N LYS A 59 -0.03 10.01 7.10
CA LYS A 59 0.84 10.99 6.43
C LYS A 59 1.52 11.86 7.48
N ARG A 60 2.86 11.90 7.49
CA ARG A 60 3.66 12.79 8.33
C ARG A 60 4.58 13.62 7.45
N GLY A 61 4.14 14.85 7.15
CA GLY A 61 4.83 15.73 6.21
C GLY A 61 4.89 15.12 4.82
N GLU A 62 6.11 14.88 4.32
CA GLU A 62 6.38 14.27 3.01
C GLU A 62 6.50 12.73 3.07
N ARG A 63 6.44 12.14 4.27
CA ARG A 63 6.57 10.69 4.46
C ARG A 63 5.21 10.08 4.73
N PHE A 64 5.03 8.87 4.22
CA PHE A 64 3.85 8.08 4.48
C PHE A 64 4.21 6.81 5.23
N PHE A 65 3.32 6.41 6.12
CA PHE A 65 3.41 5.22 6.93
C PHE A 65 2.12 4.44 6.76
N VAL A 66 2.21 3.13 6.67
CA VAL A 66 1.04 2.26 6.60
C VAL A 66 1.19 1.10 7.55
N LYS A 67 0.05 0.56 7.96
CA LYS A 67 -0.08 -0.67 8.69
C LYS A 67 -0.88 -1.64 7.84
N ILE A 68 -0.30 -2.80 7.59
CA ILE A 68 -0.94 -3.86 6.81
C ILE A 68 -1.80 -4.69 7.75
N LEU A 69 -3.00 -5.07 7.33
CA LEU A 69 -3.90 -5.92 8.10
C LEU A 69 -3.21 -7.26 8.43
N GLY A 70 -3.17 -7.60 9.72
CA GLY A 70 -2.52 -8.80 10.23
C GLY A 70 -1.02 -8.65 10.52
N ILE A 71 -0.43 -7.48 10.29
CA ILE A 71 0.98 -7.19 10.60
C ILE A 71 1.05 -6.28 11.83
N ASP A 72 1.25 -6.88 13.00
CA ASP A 72 1.37 -6.15 14.27
C ASP A 72 2.80 -6.12 14.84
N SER A 73 3.72 -6.89 14.26
CA SER A 73 5.11 -6.98 14.71
C SER A 73 6.09 -6.42 13.68
N PRO A 74 7.21 -5.81 14.11
CA PRO A 74 8.25 -5.35 13.20
C PRO A 74 8.92 -6.51 12.45
N GLU A 75 8.89 -7.70 13.04
CA GLU A 75 9.41 -8.95 12.49
C GLU A 75 8.63 -9.35 11.23
N ASP A 76 7.31 -9.37 11.35
CA ASP A 76 6.41 -9.56 10.23
C ASP A 76 6.54 -8.45 9.19
N ALA A 77 6.61 -7.20 9.62
CA ALA A 77 6.75 -6.07 8.70
C ALA A 77 8.06 -6.13 7.89
N ARG A 78 9.15 -6.68 8.45
CA ARG A 78 10.45 -6.80 7.78
C ARG A 78 10.40 -7.59 6.48
N GLN A 79 9.51 -8.57 6.37
CA GLN A 79 9.37 -9.38 5.15
C GLN A 79 8.84 -8.56 3.95
N TYR A 80 8.29 -7.37 4.21
CA TYR A 80 7.77 -6.46 3.19
C TYR A 80 8.68 -5.26 2.90
N ILE A 81 9.82 -5.12 3.60
CA ILE A 81 10.79 -4.05 3.32
C ILE A 81 11.35 -4.26 1.91
N ASN A 82 11.45 -3.18 1.12
CA ASN A 82 11.83 -3.21 -0.29
C ASN A 82 10.83 -3.94 -1.22
N CYS A 83 9.66 -4.34 -0.74
CA CYS A 83 8.61 -4.84 -1.62
C CYS A 83 7.99 -3.71 -2.44
N ASP A 84 7.84 -3.97 -3.74
CA ASP A 84 7.10 -3.10 -4.64
C ASP A 84 5.60 -3.26 -4.41
N VAL A 85 4.92 -2.12 -4.37
CA VAL A 85 3.48 -2.01 -4.22
C VAL A 85 2.90 -1.70 -5.59
N ALA A 86 2.09 -2.63 -6.07
CA ALA A 86 1.39 -2.51 -7.32
C ALA A 86 -0.13 -2.46 -7.12
N ILE A 87 -0.81 -2.01 -8.16
CA ILE A 87 -2.26 -2.10 -8.32
C ILE A 87 -2.56 -2.74 -9.67
N THR A 88 -3.77 -3.25 -9.85
CA THR A 88 -4.22 -3.65 -11.17
C THR A 88 -4.56 -2.41 -12.00
N SER A 89 -4.40 -2.48 -13.32
CA SER A 89 -4.81 -1.42 -14.24
C SER A 89 -6.32 -1.11 -14.15
N GLU A 90 -7.13 -2.05 -13.66
CA GLU A 90 -8.56 -1.89 -13.43
C GLU A 90 -8.86 -0.96 -12.24
N GLN A 91 -7.93 -0.85 -11.29
CA GLN A 91 -8.02 0.08 -10.15
C GLN A 91 -7.62 1.51 -10.52
N LEU A 92 -7.03 1.73 -11.71
CA LEU A 92 -6.83 3.10 -12.19
C LEU A 92 -8.19 3.80 -12.21
N PRO A 93 -8.27 5.03 -11.70
CA PRO A 93 -9.54 5.68 -11.52
C PRO A 93 -10.08 6.08 -12.89
N SER A 94 -10.95 5.24 -13.46
CA SER A 94 -11.94 5.68 -14.43
C SER A 94 -13.06 6.39 -13.66
N LEU A 95 -12.73 7.49 -12.99
CA LEU A 95 -13.64 8.47 -12.36
C LEU A 95 -14.73 7.92 -11.40
N LYS A 96 -14.71 6.66 -10.99
CA LYS A 96 -15.78 6.11 -10.15
C LYS A 96 -15.59 6.50 -8.68
N LYS A 97 -16.27 7.60 -8.36
CA LYS A 97 -16.74 8.04 -7.05
C LYS A 97 -16.92 6.89 -6.07
N GLY A 98 -16.24 7.05 -4.94
CA GLY A 98 -16.62 6.48 -3.66
C GLY A 98 -16.28 5.01 -3.55
N GLU A 99 -15.29 4.69 -2.73
CA GLU A 99 -15.51 3.90 -1.52
C GLU A 99 -14.28 4.03 -0.59
N TYR A 100 -14.57 4.48 0.64
CA TYR A 100 -13.94 4.22 1.95
C TYR A 100 -12.54 3.56 1.94
N TYR A 101 -11.51 4.08 2.63
CA TYR A 101 -11.39 4.12 4.09
C TYR A 101 -10.58 5.35 4.57
N TRP A 102 -11.28 6.43 4.92
CA TRP A 102 -10.77 7.39 5.89
C TRP A 102 -11.57 7.15 7.17
N ARG A 103 -11.04 6.29 8.05
CA ARG A 103 -11.51 6.27 9.43
C ARG A 103 -10.35 6.65 10.31
N ASP A 104 -10.35 7.95 10.61
CA ASP A 104 -10.04 8.51 11.91
C ASP A 104 -8.78 8.00 12.61
N LEU A 105 -7.71 8.77 12.47
CA LEU A 105 -6.67 8.81 13.49
C LEU A 105 -6.41 10.26 13.88
N ILE A 106 -7.41 10.88 14.50
CA ILE A 106 -7.17 12.01 15.39
C ILE A 106 -7.14 11.42 16.80
N ASN A 107 -5.94 11.26 17.37
CA ASN A 107 -5.73 11.40 18.81
C ASN A 107 -4.26 11.72 19.12
#